data_AF-A0A442GHT0-F1
#
_entry.id   AF-A0A442GHT0-F1
#
_cell.length_a   1.000
_cell.length_b   1.000
_cell.length_c   1.000
_cell.angle_alpha   90.00
_cell.angle_beta   90.00
_cell.angle_gamma   90.00
#
_symmetry.space_group_name_H-M   'P 1'
#
loop_
_entity.id
_entity.type
_entity.pdbx_description
1 polymer ?
#
loop_
_entity_poly.entity_id
_entity_poly.type
_entity_poly.pdbx_seq_one_letter_code
_entity_poly.pdbx_strand_id
1 'polypeptide(L)'
;MNDIFTPAPHQALCRATVTRPSETSPRRFSLATLRSIVADWREQTHFRWDLKRISETNPHLIDDIGLTRHQVDEEIAKLPFWQR
;
A
#
# COMPACT_ATOMS: atom_id res chain seq x y z
N MET A 1 -52.83 12.42 0.47
CA MET A 1 -51.52 11.79 0.71
C MET A 1 -51.34 10.70 -0.33
N ASN A 2 -50.53 10.96 -1.37
CA ASN A 2 -50.08 9.99 -2.37
C ASN A 2 -48.74 10.54 -2.91
N ASP A 3 -47.63 10.05 -2.39
CA ASP A 3 -46.27 10.44 -2.81
C ASP A 3 -45.87 9.63 -4.04
N ILE A 4 -45.85 10.29 -5.20
CA ILE A 4 -45.39 9.72 -6.46
C ILE A 4 -43.86 9.75 -6.45
N PHE A 5 -43.25 8.58 -6.22
CA PHE A 5 -41.83 8.37 -6.46
C PHE A 5 -41.58 8.35 -7.98
N THR A 6 -41.12 9.49 -8.51
CA THR A 6 -40.59 9.59 -9.87
C THR A 6 -39.07 9.37 -9.81
N PRO A 7 -38.51 8.27 -10.33
CA PRO A 7 -37.07 8.18 -10.50
C PRO A 7 -36.69 8.99 -11.75
N ALA A 8 -35.98 10.10 -11.54
CA ALA A 8 -35.36 10.85 -12.63
C ALA A 8 -34.28 9.95 -13.30
N PRO A 9 -34.16 9.95 -14.65
CA PRO A 9 -33.04 9.29 -15.28
C PRO A 9 -31.78 10.10 -14.99
N HIS A 10 -30.94 9.60 -14.10
CA HIS A 10 -29.59 10.10 -13.91
C HIS A 10 -28.81 9.81 -15.20
N GLN A 11 -28.76 10.80 -16.10
CA GLN A 11 -27.81 10.80 -17.20
C GLN A 11 -26.41 10.87 -16.61
N ALA A 12 -25.86 9.72 -16.25
CA ALA A 12 -24.44 9.54 -16.02
C ALA A 12 -23.76 9.75 -17.37
N LEU A 13 -23.39 11.01 -17.62
CA LEU A 13 -22.44 11.39 -18.65
C LEU A 13 -21.11 10.75 -18.26
N CYS A 14 -20.94 9.48 -18.61
CA CYS A 14 -19.63 8.86 -18.71
C CYS A 14 -18.92 9.56 -19.88
N ARG A 15 -18.49 10.80 -19.62
CA ARG A 15 -17.49 11.49 -20.41
C ARG A 15 -16.22 10.69 -20.20
N ALA A 16 -16.08 9.63 -21.00
CA ALA A 16 -14.81 9.00 -21.26
C ALA A 16 -13.92 10.08 -21.86
N THR A 17 -13.28 10.86 -20.99
CA THR A 17 -12.03 11.51 -21.34
C THR A 17 -11.12 10.36 -21.68
N VAL A 18 -10.97 10.11 -22.98
CA VAL A 18 -9.84 9.41 -23.54
C VAL A 18 -8.63 10.17 -23.04
N THR A 19 -8.12 9.75 -21.89
CA THR A 19 -6.78 10.07 -21.43
C THR A 19 -5.89 9.54 -22.53
N ARG A 20 -5.49 10.43 -23.44
CA ARG A 20 -4.36 10.16 -24.34
C ARG A 20 -3.29 9.50 -23.47
N PRO A 21 -2.74 8.34 -23.85
CA PRO A 21 -1.55 7.84 -23.17
C PRO A 21 -0.54 8.98 -23.30
N SER A 22 -0.28 9.67 -22.18
CA SER A 22 0.84 10.58 -22.09
C SER A 22 2.02 9.70 -22.42
N GLU A 23 2.63 9.97 -23.58
CA GLU A 23 3.91 9.40 -23.97
C GLU A 23 4.81 9.60 -22.77
N THR A 24 5.00 8.52 -22.00
CA THR A 24 5.97 8.50 -20.94
C THR A 24 7.30 8.45 -21.65
N SER A 25 7.80 9.65 -21.99
CA SER A 25 9.20 9.85 -22.29
C SER A 25 9.97 9.04 -21.24
N PRO A 26 10.91 8.16 -21.62
CA PRO A 26 11.63 7.33 -20.67
C PRO A 26 12.32 8.28 -19.69
N ARG A 27 11.68 8.43 -18.53
CA ARG A 27 12.06 9.39 -17.51
C ARG A 27 13.44 8.92 -17.09
N ARG A 28 14.49 9.63 -17.49
CA ARG A 28 15.84 9.33 -17.05
C ARG A 28 15.75 9.32 -15.53
N PHE A 29 15.80 8.13 -14.93
CA PHE A 29 15.72 7.98 -13.49
C PHE A 29 16.92 8.73 -12.95
N SER A 30 16.67 9.89 -12.35
CA SER A 30 17.74 10.65 -11.73
C SER A 30 18.32 9.81 -10.60
N LEU A 31 19.62 9.92 -10.34
CA LEU A 31 20.24 9.25 -9.20
C LEU A 31 19.54 9.60 -7.89
N ALA A 32 18.95 10.80 -7.79
CA ALA A 32 18.13 11.21 -6.65
C ALA A 32 16.86 10.36 -6.53
N THR A 33 16.14 10.12 -7.64
CA THR A 33 14.93 9.26 -7.64
C THR A 33 15.26 7.82 -7.24
N LEU A 34 16.37 7.27 -7.74
CA LEU A 34 16.82 5.92 -7.35
C LEU A 34 17.19 5.85 -5.87
N ARG A 35 17.86 6.89 -5.35
CA ARG A 35 18.19 6.98 -3.92
C ARG A 35 16.94 7.08 -3.04
N SER A 36 15.93 7.85 -3.43
CA SER A 36 14.65 7.93 -2.73
C SER A 36 13.96 6.57 -2.70
N ILE A 37 13.89 5.87 -3.84
CA ILE A 37 13.33 4.52 -3.88
C ILE A 37 14.11 3.59 -2.94
N VAL A 38 15.45 3.59 -2.98
CA VAL A 38 16.24 2.77 -2.05
C VAL A 38 16.01 3.15 -0.59
N ALA A 39 15.80 4.43 -0.28
CA ALA A 39 15.49 4.89 1.07
C ALA A 39 14.11 4.38 1.53
N ASP A 40 13.08 4.52 0.70
CA ASP A 40 11.73 4.02 0.99
C ASP A 40 11.75 2.50 1.24
N TRP A 41 12.52 1.76 0.44
CA TRP A 41 12.70 0.32 0.60
C TRP A 41 13.43 -0.02 1.91
N ARG A 42 14.42 0.78 2.31
CA ARG A 42 15.13 0.60 3.59
C ARG A 42 14.21 0.87 4.77
N GLU A 43 13.39 1.91 4.72
CA GLU A 43 12.42 2.21 5.78
C GLU A 43 11.42 1.07 5.95
N GLN A 44 10.87 0.56 4.85
CA GLN A 44 9.93 -0.56 4.88
C GLN A 44 10.59 -1.85 5.39
N THR A 45 11.85 -2.08 5.03
CA THR A 45 12.65 -3.19 5.55
C THR A 45 12.93 -3.05 7.04
N HIS A 46 13.28 -1.85 7.51
CA HIS A 46 13.50 -1.58 8.94
C HIS A 46 12.22 -1.84 9.76
N PHE A 47 11.07 -1.37 9.28
CA PHE A 47 9.78 -1.64 9.93
C PHE A 47 9.51 -3.14 10.10
N ARG A 48 9.78 -3.94 9.06
CA ARG A 48 9.62 -5.40 9.13
C ARG A 48 10.60 -6.07 10.09
N TRP A 49 11.84 -5.59 10.15
CA TRP A 49 12.83 -6.06 11.12
C TRP A 49 12.44 -5.71 12.55
N ASP A 50 11.93 -4.50 12.79
CA ASP A 50 11.46 -4.08 14.11
C ASP A 50 10.25 -4.91 14.54
N LEU A 51 9.32 -5.21 13.63
CA LEU A 51 8.22 -6.15 13.91
C LEU A 51 8.72 -7.55 14.28
N LYS A 52 9.71 -8.10 13.56
CA LYS A 52 10.33 -9.39 13.91
C LYS A 52 10.96 -9.35 15.29
N ARG A 53 11.71 -8.29 15.60
CA ARG A 53 12.37 -8.11 16.90
C ARG A 53 11.37 -7.96 18.04
N ILE A 54 10.30 -7.20 17.83
CA ILE A 54 9.22 -7.04 18.82
C ILE A 54 8.49 -8.39 19.01
N SER A 55 8.26 -9.17 17.96
CA SER A 55 7.70 -10.53 18.06
C SER A 55 8.54 -11.47 18.92
N GLU A 56 9.86 -11.41 18.76
CA GLU A 56 10.80 -12.24 19.52
C GLU A 56 10.96 -11.77 20.98
N THR A 57 10.96 -10.45 21.22
CA THR A 57 11.28 -9.89 22.54
C THR A 57 10.03 -9.68 23.41
N ASN A 58 8.93 -9.21 22.81
CA ASN A 58 7.73 -8.76 23.51
C ASN A 58 6.48 -9.07 22.66
N PRO A 59 6.07 -10.36 22.58
CA PRO A 59 4.96 -10.77 21.71
C PRO A 59 3.64 -10.08 22.07
N HIS A 60 3.42 -9.66 23.31
CA HIS A 60 2.20 -8.98 23.75
C HIS A 60 2.03 -7.58 23.14
N LEU A 61 3.12 -6.92 22.75
CA LEU A 61 3.05 -5.61 22.09
C LEU A 61 2.47 -5.69 20.68
N ILE A 62 2.53 -6.87 20.04
CA ILE A 62 1.89 -7.10 18.75
C ILE A 62 0.37 -7.06 18.90
N ASP A 63 -0.13 -7.72 19.96
CA ASP A 63 -1.55 -7.76 20.29
C ASP A 63 -2.07 -6.37 20.69
N ASP A 64 -1.27 -5.55 21.41
CA ASP A 64 -1.63 -4.18 21.81
C ASP A 64 -1.72 -3.20 20.63
N ILE A 65 -0.96 -3.43 19.56
CA ILE A 65 -1.05 -2.67 18.30
C ILE A 65 -2.26 -3.14 17.46
N GLY A 66 -2.91 -4.24 17.87
CA GLY A 66 -4.03 -4.85 17.16
C GLY A 66 -3.60 -5.71 15.97
N LEU A 67 -2.32 -6.08 15.88
CA LEU A 67 -1.87 -7.10 14.94
C LEU A 67 -2.01 -8.48 15.58
N THR A 68 -2.43 -9.47 14.81
CA THR A 68 -2.32 -10.86 15.25
C THR A 68 -0.94 -11.41 14.90
N ARG A 69 -0.42 -12.32 15.71
CA ARG A 69 0.89 -12.96 15.46
C ARG A 69 0.97 -13.63 14.08
N HIS A 70 -0.14 -14.19 13.60
CA HIS A 70 -0.25 -14.74 12.24
C HIS A 70 -0.09 -13.68 11.14
N GLN A 71 -0.66 -12.48 11.32
CA GLN A 71 -0.46 -11.38 10.36
C GLN A 71 0.98 -10.87 10.37
N VAL A 72 1.64 -10.85 11.53
CA VAL A 72 3.07 -10.52 11.61
C VAL A 72 3.92 -11.55 10.87
N ASP A 73 3.64 -12.84 11.06
CA ASP A 73 4.35 -13.89 10.34
C ASP A 73 4.11 -13.83 8.82
N GLU A 74 2.89 -13.46 8.38
CA GLU A 74 2.59 -13.20 6.97
C GLU A 74 3.33 -11.97 6.42
N GLU A 75 3.41 -10.87 7.17
CA GLU A 75 4.17 -9.68 6.80
C GLU A 75 5.68 -9.95 6.75
N ILE A 76 6.20 -10.78 7.66
CA ILE A 76 7.59 -11.26 7.64
C ILE A 76 7.80 -12.23 6.46
N ALA A 77 6.81 -13.04 6.11
CA ALA A 77 6.89 -13.94 4.96
C ALA A 77 6.94 -13.21 3.61
N LYS A 78 6.46 -11.96 3.54
CA LYS A 78 6.61 -11.06 2.38
C LYS A 78 8.03 -10.52 2.22
N LEU A 79 8.94 -10.78 3.17
CA LEU A 79 10.34 -10.43 3.00
C LEU A 79 10.94 -11.21 1.82
N PRO A 80 11.74 -10.54 0.99
CA PRO A 80 12.44 -11.23 -0.07
C PRO A 80 13.40 -12.27 0.51
N PHE A 81 13.63 -13.36 -0.22
CA PHE A 81 14.39 -14.52 0.27
C PHE A 81 15.80 -14.17 0.76
N TRP A 82 16.44 -13.12 0.21
CA TRP A 82 17.77 -12.66 0.64
C TRP A 82 17.79 -11.94 1.98
N GLN A 83 16.62 -11.71 2.57
CA GLN A 83 16.44 -11.02 3.85
C GLN A 83 15.83 -11.93 4.93
N ARG A 84 15.69 -13.23 4.63
CA ARG A 84 15.11 -14.26 5.50
C ARG A 84 16.13 -14.83 6.47
#